data_AF-A0A528G188-F1
#
_entry.id   AF-A0A528G188-F1
#
_cell.length_a   1.000
_cell.length_b   1.000
_cell.length_c   1.000
_cell.angle_alpha   90.00
_cell.angle_beta   90.00
_cell.angle_gamma   90.00
#
_symmetry.space_group_name_H-M   'P 1'
#
loop_
_entity.id
_entity.type
_entity.pdbx_description
1 polymer ?
#
loop_
_entity_poly.entity_id
_entity_poly.type
_entity_poly.pdbx_seq_one_letter_code
_entity_poly.pdbx_strand_id
1 'polypeptide(L)' 'MDLLGYGAFFLTTALIFSLVTLGLNLQWGLTGLFNVGLAGFVAIGAYTSALLTTPD' A
#
# COMPACT_ATOMS: atom_id res chain seq x y z
N MET A 1 14.39 -14.00 11.59
CA MET A 1 14.16 -12.72 10.89
C MET A 1 15.12 -11.71 11.48
N ASP A 2 16.18 -11.35 10.75
CA ASP A 2 17.13 -10.35 11.22
C ASP A 2 16.42 -9.02 11.51
N LEU A 3 16.93 -8.22 12.45
CA LEU A 3 16.35 -6.93 12.84
C LEU A 3 16.14 -6.01 11.62
N LEU A 4 17.05 -6.07 10.65
CA LEU A 4 16.94 -5.36 9.37
C LEU A 4 15.74 -5.81 8.54
N GLY A 5 15.47 -7.12 8.49
CA GLY A 5 14.32 -7.67 7.76
C GLY A 5 12.98 -7.29 8.41
N TYR A 6 12.93 -7.31 9.75
CA TYR A 6 11.76 -6.83 10.49
C TYR A 6 11.54 -5.33 10.26
N GLY A 7 12.58 -4.51 10.35
CA GLY A 7 12.50 -3.07 10.05
C GLY A 7 12.05 -2.76 8.63
N ALA A 8 12.57 -3.50 7.64
CA ALA A 8 12.20 -3.34 6.24
C ALA A 8 10.71 -3.66 5.98
N PHE A 9 10.15 -4.69 6.63
CA PHE A 9 8.73 -5.00 6.52
C PHE A 9 7.84 -3.86 7.03
N PHE A 10 8.14 -3.36 8.24
CA PHE A 10 7.39 -2.25 8.84
C PHE A 10 7.52 -0.96 8.03
N LEU A 11 8.72 -0.65 7.53
CA LEU A 11 8.95 0.54 6.71
C LEU A 11 8.19 0.45 5.38
N THR A 12 8.23 -0.71 4.70
CA THR A 12 7.51 -0.93 3.46
C THR A 12 6.01 -0.75 3.65
N THR A 13 5.39 -1.35 4.68
CA THR A 13 3.95 -1.17 4.90
C THR A 13 3.60 0.29 5.22
N ALA A 14 4.41 0.98 6.02
CA ALA A 14 4.20 2.39 6.33
C ALA A 14 4.29 3.29 5.09
N LEU A 15 5.25 3.05 4.20
CA LEU A 15 5.42 3.80 2.96
C LEU A 15 4.25 3.59 1.99
N ILE A 16 3.71 2.38 1.89
CA ILE A 16 2.53 2.08 1.07
C ILE A 16 1.33 2.90 1.55
N PHE A 17 1.02 2.87 2.85
CA PHE A 17 -0.08 3.66 3.39
C PHE A 17 0.15 5.17 3.27
N SER A 18 1.38 5.64 3.45
CA SER A 18 1.74 7.05 3.22
C SER A 18 1.42 7.48 1.79
N LEU A 19 1.85 6.71 0.79
CA LEU A 19 1.56 6.96 -0.63
C LEU A 19 0.06 6.97 -0.95
N VAL A 20 -0.70 6.02 -0.40
CA VAL A 20 -2.15 5.95 -0.58
C VAL A 20 -2.83 7.20 -0.01
N THR A 21 -2.42 7.62 1.19
CA THR A 21 -2.99 8.80 1.85
C THR A 21 -2.67 10.08 1.07
N LEU A 22 -1.44 10.20 0.56
CA LEU A 22 -1.00 11.31 -0.27
C LEU A 22 -1.78 11.38 -1.58
N GLY A 23 -1.92 10.25 -2.30
CA GLY A 23 -2.67 10.17 -3.55
C GLY A 23 -4.16 10.51 -3.37
N LEU A 24 -4.77 10.04 -2.28
CA LEU A 24 -6.16 10.35 -1.96
C LEU A 24 -6.34 11.83 -1.58
N ASN A 25 -5.39 12.42 -0.86
CA ASN A 25 -5.39 13.86 -0.57
C ASN A 25 -5.29 14.72 -1.84
N LEU A 26 -4.46 14.30 -2.81
CA LEU A 26 -4.32 15.01 -4.08
C LEU A 26 -5.59 14.93 -4.94
N GLN A 27 -6.16 13.73 -5.11
CA GLN A 27 -7.34 13.56 -5.96
C GLN A 27 -8.61 14.08 -5.28
N TRP A 28 -8.90 13.60 -4.08
CA TRP A 28 -10.15 13.94 -3.40
C TRP A 28 -10.04 15.27 -2.65
N GLY A 29 -8.93 15.51 -1.94
CA GLY A 29 -8.76 16.74 -1.15
C GLY A 29 -8.54 17.98 -2.00
N LEU A 30 -7.69 17.90 -3.02
CA LEU A 30 -7.30 19.05 -3.86
C LEU A 30 -8.22 19.25 -5.06
N THR A 31 -8.56 18.19 -5.81
CA THR A 31 -9.40 18.33 -7.02
C THR A 31 -10.89 18.07 -6.78
N GLY A 32 -11.26 17.53 -5.61
CA GLY A 32 -12.65 17.19 -5.30
C GLY A 32 -13.20 15.98 -6.08
N LEU A 33 -12.37 15.32 -6.89
CA LEU A 33 -12.77 14.19 -7.73
C LEU A 33 -12.62 12.89 -6.95
N PHE A 34 -13.72 12.14 -6.84
CA PHE A 34 -13.74 10.84 -6.17
C PHE A 34 -13.20 9.74 -7.07
N ASN A 35 -12.25 8.95 -6.56
CA ASN A 35 -11.64 7.84 -7.29
C ASN A 35 -11.49 6.61 -6.39
N VAL A 36 -12.24 5.54 -6.70
CA VAL A 36 -12.17 4.24 -6.00
C VAL A 36 -11.10 3.31 -6.60
N GLY A 37 -10.62 3.60 -7.81
CA GLY A 37 -9.62 2.80 -8.50
C GLY A 37 -8.32 2.63 -7.70
N LEU A 38 -7.96 3.63 -6.89
CA LEU A 38 -6.83 3.56 -5.95
C LEU A 38 -6.96 2.36 -4.98
N ALA A 39 -8.15 2.13 -4.42
CA ALA A 39 -8.39 0.99 -3.53
C ALA A 39 -8.27 -0.35 -4.27
N GLY A 40 -8.67 -0.38 -5.55
CA GLY A 40 -8.47 -1.55 -6.42
C GLY A 40 -7.00 -1.90 -6.63
N PHE A 41 -6.14 -0.91 -6.87
CA PHE A 41 -4.70 -1.14 -7.00
C PHE A 41 -4.05 -1.62 -5.70
N VAL A 42 -4.46 -1.08 -4.56
CA VAL A 42 -3.99 -1.55 -3.24
C VAL A 42 -4.41 -3.01 -3.00
N ALA A 43 -5.64 -3.39 -3.35
CA ALA A 43 -6.13 -4.75 -3.20
C ALA A 43 -5.36 -5.75 -4.08
N ILE A 44 -5.05 -5.39 -5.33
CA ILE A 44 -4.24 -6.23 -6.24
C ILE A 44 -2.82 -6.42 -5.67
N GLY A 45 -2.21 -5.35 -5.16
CA GLY A 45 -0.89 -5.42 -4.51
C GLY A 45 -0.90 -6.34 -3.30
N ALA A 46 -1.89 -6.20 -2.41
CA ALA A 46 -2.04 -7.06 -1.23
C ALA A 46 -2.22 -8.54 -1.61
N TYR A 47 -3.02 -8.83 -2.63
CA TYR A 47 -3.22 -10.20 -3.14
C TYR A 47 -1.94 -10.79 -3.73
N THR A 48 -1.17 -9.98 -4.47
CA THR A 48 0.13 -10.39 -5.02
C THR A 48 1.13 -10.68 -3.92
N SER A 49 1.21 -9.82 -2.90
CA SER A 49 2.05 -10.06 -1.73
C SER A 49 1.64 -11.33 -1.00
N ALA A 50 0.34 -11.56 -0.79
CA ALA A 50 -0.17 -12.77 -0.16
C ALA A 50 0.26 -14.04 -0.92
N LEU A 51 0.07 -14.07 -2.24
CA LEU A 51 0.53 -15.16 -3.10
C LEU A 51 2.03 -15.42 -2.98
N LEU A 52 2.85 -14.36 -3.01
CA LEU A 52 4.30 -14.49 -2.95
C LEU A 52 4.82 -14.91 -1.57
N THR A 53 4.07 -14.61 -0.51
CA THR A 53 4.38 -15.01 0.86
C THR A 53 3.71 -16.31 1.30
N THR A 54 2.87 -16.91 0.45
CA THR A 54 2.21 -18.17 0.77
C THR A 54 3.27 -19.29 0.75
N PRO A 55 3.50 -20.00 1.88
CA PRO A 55 4.32 -21.20 1.86
C PRO A 55 3.65 -22.34 1.09
N ASP A 56 4.45 -23.09 0.33
CA ASP A 56 4.10 -24.42 -0.20
C ASP A 56 3.85 -25.46 0.90
#